data_AF-A0A7V9S0J7-F1
#
_entry.id   AF-A0A7V9S0J7-F1
#
_cell.length_a   1.000
_cell.length_b   1.000
_cell.length_c   1.000
_cell.angle_alpha   90.00
_cell.angle_beta   90.00
_cell.angle_gamma   90.00
#
_symmetry.space_group_name_H-M   'P 1'
#
loop_
_entity.id
_entity.type
_entity.pdbx_description
1 polymer ?
#
loop_
_entity_poly.entity_id
_entity_poly.type
_entity_poly.pdbx_seq_one_letter_code
_entity_poly.pdbx_strand_id
1 'polypeptide(L)'
;MNTGFSLFGVLRMIAMMAAIIGVVVWVLWRATRRGAASSQSPLELLDARYARGEIATEEYQERRRVLQAEGHLDSPGSQREAGGGR
;
A
#
# COMPACT_ATOMS: atom_id res chain seq x y z
N MET A 1 24.23 -11.21 -38.63
CA MET A 1 23.04 -10.95 -37.78
C MET A 1 23.47 -11.22 -36.34
N ASN A 2 23.85 -10.19 -35.60
CA ASN A 2 24.46 -10.35 -34.27
C ASN A 2 23.38 -10.22 -33.18
N THR A 3 22.47 -11.19 -33.14
CA THR A 3 21.29 -11.19 -32.26
C THR A 3 21.60 -11.56 -30.80
N GLY A 4 22.83 -12.01 -30.51
CA GLY A 4 23.25 -12.44 -29.18
C GLY A 4 23.51 -11.31 -28.17
N PHE A 5 23.85 -10.11 -28.63
CA PHE A 5 24.16 -8.97 -27.75
C PHE A 5 22.90 -8.24 -27.25
N SER A 6 21.77 -8.37 -27.93
CA SER A 6 20.50 -7.72 -27.54
C SER A 6 19.79 -8.44 -26.40
N LEU A 7 19.94 -9.77 -26.28
CA LEU A 7 19.24 -10.54 -25.24
C LEU A 7 19.80 -10.26 -23.84
N PHE A 8 21.13 -10.14 -23.71
CA PHE A 8 21.78 -9.74 -22.46
C PHE A 8 21.37 -8.31 -22.04
N GLY A 9 21.22 -7.39 -22.99
CA GLY A 9 20.75 -6.03 -22.72
C GLY A 9 19.31 -6.00 -22.21
N VAL A 10 18.40 -6.73 -22.87
CA VAL A 10 17.00 -6.84 -22.46
C VAL A 10 16.87 -7.52 -21.09
N LEU A 11 17.62 -8.59 -20.86
CA LEU A 11 17.61 -9.30 -19.58
C LEU A 11 18.06 -8.40 -18.43
N ARG A 12 19.12 -7.59 -18.64
CA ARG A 12 19.62 -6.64 -17.64
C ARG A 12 18.64 -5.49 -17.39
N MET A 13 17.91 -5.05 -18.41
CA MET A 13 16.86 -4.04 -18.27
C MET A 13 15.69 -4.55 -17.42
N ILE A 14 15.22 -5.77 -17.71
CA ILE A 14 14.15 -6.42 -16.94
C ILE A 14 14.60 -6.65 -15.49
N ALA A 15 15.85 -7.09 -15.28
CA ALA A 15 16.41 -7.26 -13.94
C ALA A 15 16.43 -5.94 -13.14
N MET A 16 16.78 -4.81 -13.78
CA MET A 16 16.71 -3.49 -13.17
C MET A 16 15.27 -3.08 -12.80
N MET A 17 14.30 -3.33 -13.68
CA MET A 17 12.90 -3.06 -13.40
C MET A 17 12.38 -3.93 -12.24
N ALA A 18 12.69 -5.22 -12.25
CA ALA A 18 12.34 -6.15 -11.18
C ALA A 18 13.00 -5.76 -9.85
N ALA A 19 14.23 -5.23 -9.86
CA ALA A 19 14.88 -4.73 -8.67
C ALA A 19 14.14 -3.54 -8.05
N ILE A 20 13.69 -2.58 -8.87
CA ILE A 20 12.91 -1.42 -8.39
C ILE A 20 11.59 -1.88 -7.76
N ILE A 21 10.84 -2.74 -8.46
CA ILE A 21 9.59 -3.32 -7.95
C ILE A 21 9.85 -4.09 -6.65
N GLY A 22 10.92 -4.89 -6.61
CA GLY A 22 11.34 -5.66 -5.44
C GLY A 22 11.65 -4.78 -4.24
N VAL A 23 12.33 -3.65 -4.43
CA VAL A 23 12.61 -2.67 -3.36
C VAL A 23 11.31 -2.05 -2.84
N VAL A 24 10.40 -1.64 -3.72
CA VAL A 24 9.10 -1.07 -3.32
C VAL A 24 8.32 -2.09 -2.47
N VAL A 25 8.17 -3.32 -2.97
CA VAL A 25 7.49 -4.40 -2.23
C VAL A 25 8.18 -4.70 -0.91
N TRP A 26 9.52 -4.72 -0.87
CA TRP A 26 10.29 -4.98 0.35
C TRP A 26 10.09 -3.88 1.40
N VAL A 27 10.10 -2.61 1.00
CA VAL A 27 9.83 -1.47 1.87
C VAL A 27 8.41 -1.53 2.41
N LEU A 28 7.42 -1.81 1.56
CA LEU A 28 6.01 -1.98 1.98
C LEU A 28 5.86 -3.15 2.95
N TRP A 29 6.54 -4.27 2.71
CA TRP A 29 6.51 -5.45 3.56
C TRP A 29 7.23 -5.25 4.90
N ARG A 30 8.23 -4.37 4.93
CA ARG A 30 8.92 -3.95 6.15
C ARG A 30 8.08 -2.95 6.95
N ALA A 31 7.38 -2.04 6.27
CA ALA A 31 6.49 -1.06 6.87
C ALA A 31 5.26 -1.74 7.51
N THR A 32 4.62 -2.68 6.80
CA THR A 32 3.50 -3.48 7.35
C THR A 32 3.89 -4.30 8.57
N ARG A 33 5.12 -4.84 8.64
CA ARG A 33 5.58 -5.56 9.84
C ARG A 33 5.94 -4.68 11.04
N ARG A 34 6.11 -3.37 10.85
CA ARG A 34 6.30 -2.40 11.95
C ARG A 34 4.97 -1.78 12.42
N GLY A 35 3.87 -1.93 11.65
CA GLY A 35 2.53 -1.46 11.99
C GLY A 35 1.61 -2.49 12.68
N ALA A 36 2.08 -3.72 12.91
CA ALA A 36 1.27 -4.82 13.44
C ALA A 36 0.82 -4.68 14.92
N ALA A 37 0.94 -3.50 15.53
CA ALA A 37 0.50 -3.26 16.91
C ALA A 37 -0.81 -2.46 17.03
N SER A 38 -1.33 -1.85 15.96
CA SER A 38 -2.67 -1.23 16.02
C SER A 38 -3.24 -0.99 14.63
N SER A 39 -4.34 -1.67 14.30
CA SER A 39 -5.31 -1.28 13.27
C SER A 39 -4.73 -0.94 11.89
N GLN A 40 -4.48 -1.96 11.04
CA GLN A 40 -4.41 -1.69 9.61
C GLN A 40 -5.74 -1.05 9.19
N SER A 41 -5.68 0.20 8.71
CA SER A 41 -6.88 0.92 8.30
C SER A 41 -7.51 0.20 7.09
N PRO A 42 -8.84 0.16 6.97
CA PRO A 42 -9.53 -0.41 5.81
C PRO A 42 -9.01 0.10 4.46
N LEU A 43 -8.48 1.32 4.43
CA LEU A 43 -7.82 1.93 3.26
C LEU A 43 -6.53 1.20 2.85
N GLU A 44 -5.68 0.81 3.81
CA GLU A 44 -4.44 0.08 3.49
C GLU A 44 -4.71 -1.29 2.87
N LEU A 45 -5.79 -1.96 3.28
CA LEU A 45 -6.21 -3.23 2.69
C LEU A 45 -6.69 -3.04 1.24
N LEU A 46 -7.38 -1.93 0.96
CA LEU A 46 -7.85 -1.58 -0.37
C LEU A 46 -6.67 -1.24 -1.30
N ASP A 47 -5.72 -0.43 -0.83
CA ASP A 47 -4.48 -0.08 -1.54
C ASP A 47 -3.68 -1.34 -1.88
N ALA A 48 -3.56 -2.27 -0.94
CA ALA A 48 -2.87 -3.54 -1.16
C ALA A 48 -3.53 -4.40 -2.25
N ARG A 49 -4.86 -4.40 -2.36
CA ARG A 49 -5.59 -5.13 -3.41
C ARG A 49 -5.45 -4.46 -4.78
N TYR A 50 -5.48 -3.12 -4.83
CA TYR A 50 -5.22 -2.36 -6.05
C TYR A 50 -3.80 -2.60 -6.59
N ALA A 51 -2.79 -2.58 -5.70
CA ALA A 51 -1.40 -2.85 -6.07
C ALA A 51 -1.16 -4.27 -6.58
N ARG A 52 -1.99 -5.25 -6.16
CA ARG A 52 -1.99 -6.62 -6.70
C ARG A 52 -2.72 -6.75 -8.04
N GLY A 53 -3.39 -5.69 -8.50
CA GLY A 53 -4.22 -5.72 -9.71
C GLY A 53 -5.53 -6.49 -9.55
N GLU A 54 -5.95 -6.78 -8.31
CA GLU A 54 -7.19 -7.50 -7.99
C GLU A 54 -8.45 -6.63 -8.13
N ILE A 55 -8.28 -5.31 -8.22
CA ILE A 55 -9.36 -4.31 -8.29
C ILE A 55 -9.03 -3.31 -9.40
N ALA A 56 -10.04 -2.95 -10.20
CA ALA A 56 -9.91 -1.93 -11.24
C ALA A 56 -9.74 -0.51 -10.64
N THR A 57 -9.11 0.39 -11.39
CA THR A 57 -8.83 1.77 -10.92
C THR A 57 -10.12 2.53 -10.58
N GLU A 58 -11.19 2.30 -11.32
CA GLU A 58 -12.49 2.93 -11.13
C GLU A 58 -13.12 2.51 -9.79
N GLU A 59 -13.13 1.19 -9.52
CA GLU A 59 -13.67 0.61 -8.29
C GLU A 59 -12.82 0.99 -7.06
N TYR A 60 -11.49 1.09 -7.24
CA TYR A 60 -10.59 1.59 -6.21
C TYR A 60 -10.94 3.01 -5.78
N GLN A 61 -11.17 3.91 -6.75
CA GLN A 61 -11.48 5.31 -6.45
C GLN A 61 -12.82 5.47 -5.73
N GLU A 62 -13.83 4.69 -6.12
CA GLU A 62 -15.15 4.72 -5.49
C GLU A 62 -15.08 4.28 -4.02
N ARG A 63 -14.49 3.10 -3.77
CA ARG A 63 -14.35 2.55 -2.42
C ARG A 63 -13.45 3.39 -1.52
N ARG A 64 -12.38 3.99 -2.07
CA ARG A 64 -11.48 4.89 -1.33
C ARG A 64 -12.21 6.12 -0.82
N ARG A 65 -13.10 6.72 -1.62
CA ARG A 65 -13.88 7.90 -1.21
C ARG A 65 -14.86 7.57 -0.09
N VAL A 66 -15.52 6.41 -0.18
CA VAL A 66 -16.45 5.93 0.88
C VAL A 66 -15.69 5.73 2.19
N LEU A 67 -14.58 4.99 2.17
CA LEU A 67 -13.79 4.71 3.37
C LEU A 67 -13.14 5.96 3.97
N GLN A 68 -12.78 6.94 3.14
CA GLN A 68 -12.26 8.22 3.63
C GLN A 68 -13.34 9.08 4.30
N ALA A 69 -14.57 9.06 3.77
CA ALA A 69 -15.71 9.71 4.40
C ALA A 69 -16.12 9.01 5.71
N GLU A 70 -16.05 7.68 5.75
CA GLU A 70 -16.42 6.86 6.92
C GLU A 70 -15.34 6.88 8.01
N GLY A 71 -14.05 6.84 7.66
CA GLY A 71 -12.94 6.91 8.61
C GLY A 71 -12.83 8.28 9.33
N HIS A 72 -13.46 9.32 8.78
CA HIS A 72 -13.60 10.60 9.47
C HIS A 72 -14.70 10.56 10.55
N LEU A 73 -15.68 9.67 10.41
CA LEU A 73 -16.79 9.50 11.36
C LEU A 73 -16.44 8.56 12.53
N ASP A 74 -15.40 7.74 12.37
CA ASP A 74 -14.94 6.76 13.36
C ASP A 74 -13.60 7.14 14.01
N SER A 75 -13.37 8.44 14.29
CA SER A 75 -12.28 8.89 15.16
C SER A 75 -12.73 8.92 16.62
N PRO A 76 -12.55 7.86 17.44
CA PRO A 76 -12.61 7.93 18.89
C PRO A 76 -11.35 8.64 19.42
N GLY A 77 -11.26 9.94 19.14
CA GLY A 77 -10.12 10.79 19.47
C GLY A 77 -10.44 11.93 20.43
N SER A 78 -11.54 11.87 21.21
CA SER A 78 -11.94 12.99 22.08
C SER A 78 -12.30 12.64 23.53
N GLN A 79 -12.10 11.40 24.03
CA GLN A 79 -12.40 11.09 25.44
C GLN A 79 -11.26 10.41 26.20
N ARG A 80 -10.03 10.91 25.99
CA ARG A 80 -8.91 10.74 26.92
C ARG A 80 -8.41 12.08 27.45
N GLU A 81 -9.32 12.99 27.79
CA GLU A 81 -9.02 14.08 28.72
C GLU A 81 -10.10 14.13 29.79
N ALA A 82 -9.89 13.22 30.76
CA ALA A 82 -10.08 13.44 32.18
C ALA A 82 -11.35 14.16 32.63
N GLY A 83 -12.38 13.36 32.92
CA GLY A 83 -13.25 13.66 34.04
C GLY A 83 -12.41 13.83 35.32
N GLY A 84 -12.54 15.00 35.93
CA GLY A 84 -12.97 15.19 37.31
C GLY A 84 -12.35 14.30 38.40
N GLY A 85 -11.84 14.98 39.43
CA GLY A 85 -11.97 14.48 40.80
C GLY A 85 -10.68 14.46 41.59
N ARG A 86 -10.20 15.64 41.98
CA ARG A 86 -9.98 16.05 43.39
C ARG A 86 -9.37 17.44 43.47
#